data_AF-A0A955DLV6-F1
#
_entry.id   AF-A0A955DLV6-F1
#
_cell.length_a   1.000
_cell.length_b   1.000
_cell.length_c   1.000
_cell.angle_alpha   90.00
_cell.angle_beta   90.00
_cell.angle_gamma   90.00
#
_symmetry.space_group_name_H-M   'P 1'
#
loop_
_entity.id
_entity.type
_entity.pdbx_description
1 polymer ?
#
loop_
_entity_poly.entity_id
_entity_poly.type
_entity_poly.pdbx_seq_one_letter_code
_entity_poly.pdbx_strand_id
1 'polypeptide(L)'
;MQGAVLNPYDLHARSEAASAALLLAPAVVTLRPAPLEGTGADALRAAAEDAPAFGELVRAWAWSGPLWRGGVLRGTWDGEEPIEDVQRAAREIAGGGGPLAEVVGASPFEDTRAYLQAMCQDLMRGGRDPGVAVPVAVGLESFAGRHGLAIVRGQGKSLAAKFEA
;
A
#
# COMPACT_ATOMS: atom_id res chain seq x y z
N MET A 1 -5.04 -19.74 -8.78
CA MET A 1 -4.62 -18.66 -7.85
C MET A 1 -5.87 -18.18 -7.14
N GLN A 2 -5.92 -18.23 -5.80
CA GLN A 2 -7.13 -17.87 -5.03
C GLN A 2 -7.33 -16.35 -4.95
N GLY A 3 -6.24 -15.58 -4.96
CA GLY A 3 -6.19 -14.13 -5.02
C GLY A 3 -4.73 -13.67 -5.14
N ALA A 4 -4.51 -12.38 -5.34
CA ALA A 4 -3.19 -11.78 -5.43
C ALA A 4 -3.07 -10.54 -4.55
N VAL A 5 -1.87 -10.23 -4.10
CA VAL A 5 -1.52 -8.98 -3.43
C VAL A 5 -0.70 -8.13 -4.40
N LEU A 6 -1.12 -6.90 -4.62
CA LEU A 6 -0.43 -5.92 -5.45
C LEU A 6 0.12 -4.81 -4.56
N ASN A 7 1.39 -4.47 -4.73
CA ASN A 7 1.97 -3.30 -4.08
C ASN A 7 1.27 -2.02 -4.59
N PRO A 8 0.79 -1.12 -3.72
CA PRO A 8 0.10 0.10 -4.16
C PRO A 8 0.97 1.01 -5.03
N TYR A 9 2.31 0.93 -4.94
CA TYR A 9 3.22 1.65 -5.85
C TYR A 9 3.16 1.13 -7.29
N ASP A 10 2.73 -0.12 -7.50
CA ASP A 10 2.49 -0.69 -8.82
C ASP A 10 1.07 -0.37 -9.34
N LEU A 11 0.17 0.21 -8.53
CA LEU A 11 -1.20 0.51 -8.93
C LEU A 11 -1.30 1.82 -9.74
N HIS A 12 -0.89 1.75 -11.00
CA HIS A 12 -1.11 2.83 -11.97
C HIS A 12 -1.54 2.27 -13.33
N ALA A 13 -2.25 3.06 -14.13
CA ALA A 13 -2.93 2.62 -15.36
C ALA A 13 -2.00 2.07 -16.48
N ARG A 14 -0.67 2.16 -16.31
CA ARG A 14 0.34 1.68 -17.26
C ARG A 14 1.28 0.64 -16.64
N SER A 15 0.93 0.07 -15.49
CA SER A 15 1.73 -0.94 -14.81
C SER A 15 1.42 -2.31 -15.40
N GLU A 16 2.41 -2.93 -16.02
CA GLU A 16 2.30 -4.30 -16.55
C GLU A 16 1.98 -5.29 -15.42
N ALA A 17 2.57 -5.10 -14.23
CA ALA A 17 2.30 -5.91 -13.06
C ALA A 17 0.86 -5.77 -12.57
N ALA A 18 0.34 -4.53 -12.50
CA ALA A 18 -1.07 -4.31 -12.15
C ALA A 18 -2.00 -4.90 -13.21
N SER A 19 -1.71 -4.73 -14.50
CA SER A 19 -2.49 -5.34 -15.58
C SER A 19 -2.51 -6.87 -15.48
N ALA A 20 -1.36 -7.50 -15.23
CA ALA A 20 -1.28 -8.94 -15.06
C ALA A 20 -2.06 -9.42 -13.83
N ALA A 21 -1.92 -8.75 -12.68
CA ALA A 21 -2.68 -9.07 -11.47
C ALA A 21 -4.18 -8.99 -11.72
N LEU A 22 -4.65 -7.88 -12.31
CA LEU A 22 -6.07 -7.61 -12.54
C LEU A 22 -6.70 -8.52 -13.61
N LEU A 23 -5.90 -9.06 -14.54
CA LEU A 23 -6.38 -9.99 -15.58
C LEU A 23 -6.37 -11.46 -15.13
N LEU A 24 -5.41 -11.85 -14.28
CA LEU A 24 -5.16 -13.25 -13.95
C LEU A 24 -5.71 -13.65 -12.57
N ALA A 25 -5.87 -12.71 -11.65
CA ALA A 25 -6.39 -12.97 -10.33
C ALA A 25 -7.92 -12.77 -10.27
N PRO A 26 -8.65 -13.66 -9.58
CA PRO A 26 -10.08 -13.44 -9.34
C PRO A 26 -10.35 -12.26 -8.39
N ALA A 27 -9.36 -11.90 -7.56
CA ALA A 27 -9.37 -10.73 -6.69
C ALA A 27 -7.92 -10.30 -6.39
N VAL A 28 -7.72 -8.99 -6.35
CA VAL A 28 -6.44 -8.34 -6.07
C VAL A 28 -6.59 -7.46 -4.84
N VAL A 29 -5.80 -7.74 -3.81
CA VAL A 29 -5.72 -6.94 -2.58
C VAL A 29 -4.56 -5.98 -2.71
N THR A 30 -4.75 -4.76 -2.25
CA THR A 30 -3.67 -3.79 -2.14
C THR A 30 -3.88 -2.95 -0.90
N LEU A 31 -2.83 -2.31 -0.40
CA LEU A 31 -2.98 -1.36 0.67
C LEU A 31 -3.69 -0.11 0.14
N ARG A 32 -4.93 0.08 0.61
CA ARG A 32 -5.73 1.27 0.33
C ARG A 32 -5.47 2.29 1.43
N PRO A 33 -4.89 3.47 1.14
CA PRO A 33 -4.83 4.54 2.13
C PRO A 33 -6.26 4.89 2.56
N ALA A 34 -6.52 4.80 3.86
CA ALA A 34 -7.80 5.10 4.48
C ALA A 34 -7.56 5.45 5.96
N PRO A 35 -8.46 6.21 6.61
CA PRO A 35 -8.32 6.51 8.04
C PRO A 35 -8.23 5.25 8.88
N LEU A 36 -7.36 5.24 9.90
CA LEU A 36 -7.14 4.05 10.74
C LEU A 36 -8.37 3.75 11.61
N GLU A 37 -9.19 4.75 11.90
CA GLU A 37 -10.41 4.63 12.71
C GLU A 37 -11.61 4.11 11.91
N GLY A 38 -11.51 4.04 10.57
CA GLY A 38 -12.51 3.41 9.72
C GLY A 38 -12.72 4.06 8.34
N THR A 39 -13.43 3.34 7.47
CA THR A 39 -13.57 3.71 6.05
C THR A 39 -14.97 4.22 5.68
N GLY A 40 -15.71 4.76 6.65
CA GLY A 40 -17.01 5.38 6.43
C GLY A 40 -16.91 6.64 5.57
N ALA A 41 -17.98 7.00 4.84
CA ALA A 41 -17.98 8.15 3.94
C ALA A 41 -17.62 9.47 4.65
N ASP A 42 -18.06 9.65 5.89
CA ASP A 42 -17.76 10.85 6.67
C ASP A 42 -16.32 10.87 7.17
N ALA A 43 -15.78 9.73 7.59
CA ALA A 43 -14.36 9.59 7.97
C ALA A 43 -13.44 9.87 6.77
N LEU A 44 -13.78 9.35 5.59
CA LEU A 44 -13.04 9.61 4.36
C LEU A 44 -13.09 11.09 3.96
N ARG A 45 -14.24 11.76 4.16
CA ARG A 45 -14.37 13.19 3.88
C ARG A 45 -13.52 14.04 4.84
N ALA A 46 -13.63 13.79 6.14
CA ALA A 46 -12.83 14.46 7.15
C ALA A 46 -11.32 14.28 6.89
N ALA A 47 -10.91 13.05 6.57
CA ALA A 47 -9.51 12.78 6.25
C ALA A 47 -9.02 13.48 4.97
N ALA A 48 -9.89 13.67 3.96
CA ALA A 48 -9.54 14.42 2.76
C ALA A 48 -9.39 15.93 3.02
N GLU A 49 -10.08 16.46 4.03
CA GLU A 49 -9.94 17.84 4.51
C GLU A 49 -8.65 18.00 5.36
N ASP A 50 -8.35 17.03 6.23
CA ASP A 50 -7.21 17.07 7.16
C ASP A 50 -5.87 16.69 6.53
N ALA A 51 -5.88 15.85 5.49
CA ALA A 51 -4.70 15.39 4.75
C ALA A 51 -4.87 15.66 3.24
N PRO A 52 -4.46 16.84 2.72
CA PRO A 52 -4.65 17.20 1.32
C PRO A 52 -4.08 16.18 0.31
N ALA A 53 -2.98 15.51 0.66
CA ALA A 53 -2.38 14.48 -0.18
C ALA A 53 -3.31 13.27 -0.41
N PHE A 54 -4.17 12.96 0.57
CA PHE A 54 -5.17 11.90 0.43
C PHE A 54 -6.21 12.26 -0.63
N GLY A 55 -6.74 13.49 -0.61
CA GLY A 55 -7.65 13.97 -1.64
C GLY A 55 -7.03 13.98 -3.06
N GLU A 56 -5.75 14.32 -3.17
CA GLU A 56 -5.00 14.23 -4.44
C GLU A 56 -4.87 12.80 -4.93
N LEU A 57 -4.51 11.86 -4.05
CA LEU A 57 -4.40 10.45 -4.40
C LEU A 57 -5.74 9.88 -4.86
N VAL A 58 -6.83 10.16 -4.14
CA VAL A 58 -8.19 9.71 -4.54
C VAL A 58 -8.53 10.19 -5.96
N ARG A 59 -8.19 11.43 -6.31
CA ARG A 59 -8.35 11.94 -7.68
C ARG A 59 -7.45 11.21 -8.68
N ALA A 60 -6.18 11.01 -8.35
CA ALA A 60 -5.23 10.29 -9.20
C ALA A 60 -5.65 8.83 -9.45
N TRP A 61 -6.29 8.21 -8.47
CA TRP A 61 -6.78 6.83 -8.54
C TRP A 61 -8.23 6.70 -9.03
N ALA A 62 -8.89 7.78 -9.44
CA ALA A 62 -10.29 7.75 -9.88
C ALA A 62 -10.54 6.73 -11.01
N TRP A 63 -9.54 6.49 -11.87
CA TRP A 63 -9.59 5.48 -12.94
C TRP A 63 -9.84 4.05 -12.41
N SER A 64 -9.38 3.74 -11.19
CA SER A 64 -9.52 2.42 -10.57
C SER A 64 -10.90 2.19 -9.94
N GLY A 65 -11.73 3.24 -9.84
CA GLY A 65 -13.05 3.19 -9.19
C GLY A 65 -13.95 2.02 -9.60
N PRO A 66 -14.10 1.70 -10.91
CA PRO A 66 -14.86 0.53 -11.34
C PRO A 66 -14.32 -0.81 -10.83
N LEU A 67 -12.99 -0.95 -10.66
CA LEU A 67 -12.35 -2.17 -10.16
C LEU A 67 -12.66 -2.40 -8.68
N TRP A 68 -12.68 -1.32 -7.88
CA TRP A 68 -13.11 -1.36 -6.47
C TRP A 68 -14.58 -1.74 -6.34
N ARG A 69 -15.47 -1.11 -7.12
CA ARG A 69 -16.91 -1.42 -7.10
C ARG A 69 -17.23 -2.83 -7.58
N GLY A 70 -16.46 -3.34 -8.55
CA GLY A 70 -16.57 -4.70 -9.05
C GLY A 70 -15.95 -5.76 -8.13
N GLY A 71 -15.29 -5.35 -7.04
CA GLY A 71 -14.60 -6.27 -6.12
C GLY A 71 -13.37 -6.96 -6.71
N VAL A 72 -12.86 -6.46 -7.84
CA VAL A 72 -11.59 -6.93 -8.45
C VAL A 72 -10.42 -6.37 -7.65
N LEU A 73 -10.45 -5.07 -7.33
CA LEU A 73 -9.54 -4.46 -6.34
C LEU A 73 -10.22 -4.43 -4.96
N ARG A 74 -9.47 -4.79 -3.92
CA ARG A 74 -9.94 -4.84 -2.54
C ARG A 74 -8.90 -4.25 -1.58
N GLY A 75 -9.39 -3.63 -0.52
CA GLY A 75 -8.55 -3.18 0.60
C GLY A 75 -8.42 -4.24 1.68
N THR A 76 -9.20 -5.32 1.58
CA THR A 76 -9.27 -6.40 2.57
C THR A 76 -9.23 -7.77 1.92
N TRP A 77 -8.76 -8.75 2.70
CA TRP A 77 -8.92 -10.18 2.43
C TRP A 77 -9.49 -10.86 3.67
N ASP A 78 -10.56 -11.65 3.53
CA ASP A 78 -11.24 -12.31 4.66
C ASP A 78 -11.59 -11.37 5.83
N GLY A 79 -11.85 -10.09 5.54
CA GLY A 79 -12.18 -9.06 6.52
C GLY A 79 -10.98 -8.33 7.13
N GLU A 80 -9.76 -8.73 6.79
CA GLU A 80 -8.52 -8.16 7.34
C GLU A 80 -7.88 -7.16 6.37
N GLU A 81 -7.33 -6.06 6.91
CA GLU A 81 -6.64 -5.02 6.14
C GLU A 81 -5.11 -5.19 6.23
N PRO A 82 -4.36 -5.01 5.12
CA PRO A 82 -2.90 -5.12 5.16
C PRO A 82 -2.18 -4.08 6.02
N ILE A 83 -2.86 -3.00 6.43
CA ILE A 83 -2.25 -1.92 7.22
C ILE A 83 -1.70 -2.41 8.56
N GLU A 84 -2.32 -3.42 9.17
CA GLU A 84 -1.85 -3.99 10.43
C GLU A 84 -0.49 -4.68 10.29
N ASP A 85 -0.28 -5.41 9.18
CA ASP A 85 1.01 -6.03 8.88
C ASP A 85 2.07 -4.97 8.50
N VAL A 86 1.66 -3.86 7.89
CA VAL A 86 2.56 -2.71 7.61
C VAL A 86 2.99 -2.00 8.90
N GLN A 87 2.06 -1.75 9.82
CA GLN A 87 2.36 -1.19 11.14
C GLN A 87 3.30 -2.11 11.93
N ARG A 88 3.06 -3.43 11.88
CA ARG A 88 3.94 -4.43 12.50
C ARG A 88 5.34 -4.39 11.91
N ALA A 89 5.45 -4.41 10.57
CA ALA A 89 6.73 -4.32 9.87
C ALA A 89 7.48 -3.03 10.22
N ALA A 90 6.78 -1.89 10.28
CA ALA A 90 7.39 -0.60 10.66
C ALA A 90 7.99 -0.66 12.08
N ARG A 91 7.25 -1.20 13.05
CA ARG A 91 7.72 -1.35 14.44
C ARG A 91 8.91 -2.30 14.54
N GLU A 92 8.88 -3.43 13.83
CA GLU A 92 9.97 -4.41 13.83
C GLU A 92 11.25 -3.85 13.22
N ILE A 93 11.14 -3.15 12.08
CA ILE A 93 12.28 -2.50 11.43
C ILE A 93 12.86 -1.41 12.32
N ALA A 94 12.02 -0.55 12.90
CA ALA A 94 12.46 0.48 13.84
C ALA A 94 13.16 -0.09 15.08
N GLY A 95 12.73 -1.27 15.55
CA GLY A 95 13.34 -1.96 16.70
C GLY A 95 14.62 -2.76 16.38
N GLY A 96 14.89 -3.04 15.09
CA GLY A 96 15.99 -3.91 14.67
C GLY A 96 17.39 -3.28 14.67
N GLY A 97 17.48 -1.95 14.79
CA GLY A 97 18.74 -1.19 14.73
C GLY A 97 19.31 -1.04 13.31
N GLY A 98 20.42 -0.31 13.19
CA GLY A 98 21.09 -0.03 11.92
C GLY A 98 20.41 1.07 11.08
N PRO A 99 20.94 1.36 9.87
CA PRO A 99 20.52 2.53 9.09
C PRO A 99 19.05 2.55 8.69
N LEU A 100 18.45 1.37 8.43
CA LEU A 100 17.05 1.27 8.07
C LEU A 100 16.12 1.58 9.26
N ALA A 101 16.53 1.21 10.48
CA ALA A 101 15.80 1.55 11.70
C ALA A 101 15.77 3.06 11.94
N GLU A 102 16.86 3.78 11.63
CA GLU A 102 16.91 5.25 11.74
C GLU A 102 15.94 5.92 10.74
N VAL A 103 15.85 5.39 9.53
CA VAL A 103 14.97 5.88 8.47
C VAL A 103 13.49 5.61 8.78
N VAL A 104 13.17 4.42 9.29
CA VAL A 104 11.79 4.00 9.60
C VAL A 104 11.34 4.47 10.99
N GLY A 105 12.25 4.74 11.92
CA GLY A 105 11.99 4.96 13.35
C GLY A 105 11.05 6.13 13.69
N ALA A 106 10.83 7.07 12.77
CA ALA A 106 9.83 8.13 12.90
C ALA A 106 8.51 7.78 12.16
N SER A 107 8.13 6.49 12.19
CA SER A 107 7.12 5.95 11.29
C SER A 107 5.75 6.64 11.44
N PRO A 108 5.11 7.04 10.34
CA PRO A 108 3.85 7.76 10.39
C PRO A 108 2.63 6.86 10.64
N PHE A 109 2.79 5.52 10.65
CA PHE A 109 1.67 4.57 10.60
C PHE A 109 0.83 4.45 11.89
N GLU A 110 1.18 5.16 12.97
CA GLU A 110 0.44 5.14 14.24
C GLU A 110 -0.53 6.33 14.38
N ASP A 111 -0.38 7.39 13.57
CA ASP A 111 -1.25 8.56 13.57
C ASP A 111 -1.91 8.70 12.20
N THR A 112 -3.25 8.70 12.15
CA THR A 112 -4.00 8.70 10.88
C THR A 112 -3.60 9.85 9.95
N ARG A 113 -3.41 11.06 10.48
CA ARG A 113 -3.07 12.22 9.65
C ARG A 113 -1.66 12.10 9.10
N ALA A 114 -0.68 11.79 9.96
CA ALA A 114 0.71 11.60 9.55
C ALA A 114 0.83 10.46 8.53
N TYR A 115 0.16 9.33 8.79
CA TYR A 115 0.06 8.18 7.91
C TYR A 115 -0.45 8.55 6.53
N LEU A 116 -1.67 9.11 6.47
CA LEU A 116 -2.31 9.45 5.21
C LEU A 116 -1.49 10.48 4.43
N GLN A 117 -0.94 11.48 5.11
CA GLN A 117 -0.10 12.47 4.47
C GLN A 117 1.17 11.86 3.88
N ALA A 118 1.94 11.11 4.68
CA ALA A 118 3.20 10.52 4.24
C ALA A 118 2.99 9.47 3.14
N MET A 119 2.05 8.55 3.35
CA MET A 119 1.77 7.47 2.41
C MET A 119 1.23 7.99 1.09
N CYS A 120 0.26 8.91 1.10
CA CYS A 120 -0.31 9.43 -0.15
C CYS A 120 0.71 10.26 -0.93
N GLN A 121 1.54 11.06 -0.25
CA GLN A 121 2.63 11.78 -0.90
C GLN A 121 3.64 10.83 -1.54
N ASP A 122 4.01 9.77 -0.83
CA ASP A 122 4.98 8.80 -1.32
C ASP A 122 4.43 7.98 -2.50
N LEU A 123 3.15 7.56 -2.44
CA LEU A 123 2.45 6.94 -3.57
C LEU A 123 2.43 7.83 -4.80
N MET A 124 2.12 9.12 -4.63
CA MET A 124 2.13 10.09 -5.72
C MET A 124 3.53 10.31 -6.32
N ARG A 125 4.59 10.05 -5.55
CA ARG A 125 6.00 10.11 -6.00
C ARG A 125 6.56 8.77 -6.49
N GLY A 126 5.77 7.70 -6.39
CA GLY A 126 6.14 6.35 -6.81
C GLY A 126 7.08 5.61 -5.85
N GLY A 127 6.95 5.81 -4.54
CA GLY A 127 7.64 4.99 -3.52
C GLY A 127 9.12 5.36 -3.33
N ARG A 128 9.40 6.66 -3.19
CA ARG A 128 10.78 7.17 -3.05
C ARG A 128 11.21 7.36 -1.59
N ASP A 129 10.28 7.32 -0.66
CA ASP A 129 10.55 7.41 0.77
C ASP A 129 10.74 6.00 1.36
N PRO A 130 11.97 5.56 1.64
CA PRO A 130 12.21 4.26 2.26
C PRO A 130 11.61 4.12 3.66
N GLY A 131 11.34 5.23 4.37
CA GLY A 131 10.66 5.23 5.67
C GLY A 131 9.19 4.77 5.59
N VAL A 132 8.60 4.86 4.39
CA VAL A 132 7.21 4.47 4.11
C VAL A 132 7.15 3.23 3.22
N ALA A 133 7.85 3.25 2.08
CA ALA A 133 7.76 2.23 1.06
C ALA A 133 8.28 0.86 1.52
N VAL A 134 9.31 0.83 2.36
CA VAL A 134 9.88 -0.44 2.86
C VAL A 134 8.91 -1.14 3.82
N PRO A 135 8.38 -0.49 4.88
CA PRO A 135 7.34 -1.11 5.71
C PRO A 135 6.11 -1.55 4.91
N VAL A 136 5.69 -0.79 3.90
CA VAL A 136 4.57 -1.16 3.02
C VAL A 136 4.87 -2.45 2.26
N ALA A 137 6.06 -2.57 1.65
CA ALA A 137 6.46 -3.78 0.94
C ALA A 137 6.53 -5.01 1.87
N VAL A 138 7.22 -4.87 3.00
CA VAL A 138 7.39 -5.96 3.99
C VAL A 138 6.05 -6.38 4.60
N GLY A 139 5.17 -5.43 4.91
CA GLY A 139 3.84 -5.72 5.44
C GLY A 139 2.96 -6.44 4.42
N LEU A 140 3.01 -6.05 3.14
CA LEU A 140 2.26 -6.74 2.08
C LEU A 140 2.79 -8.15 1.79
N GLU A 141 4.10 -8.36 1.90
CA GLU A 141 4.70 -9.70 1.82
C GLU A 141 4.23 -10.60 2.96
N SER A 142 4.22 -10.05 4.17
CA SER A 142 3.75 -10.75 5.37
C SER A 142 2.26 -11.08 5.26
N PHE A 143 1.44 -10.13 4.83
CA PHE A 143 0.01 -10.34 4.56
C PHE A 143 -0.22 -11.42 3.50
N ALA A 144 0.50 -11.34 2.36
CA ALA A 144 0.41 -12.33 1.30
C ALA A 144 0.78 -13.74 1.79
N GLY A 145 1.89 -13.87 2.52
CA GLY A 145 2.35 -15.14 3.08
C GLY A 145 1.35 -15.72 4.08
N ARG A 146 0.79 -14.89 4.96
CA ARG A 146 -0.19 -15.28 5.98
C ARG A 146 -1.50 -15.80 5.39
N HIS A 147 -1.94 -15.24 4.26
CA HIS A 147 -3.17 -15.66 3.56
C HIS A 147 -2.94 -16.61 2.38
N GLY A 148 -1.69 -17.03 2.11
CA GLY A 148 -1.37 -17.89 0.96
C GLY A 148 -1.68 -17.27 -0.40
N LEU A 149 -1.57 -15.94 -0.51
CA LEU A 149 -1.83 -15.17 -1.73
C LEU A 149 -0.55 -15.03 -2.57
N ALA A 150 -0.71 -14.94 -3.88
CA ALA A 150 0.42 -14.61 -4.76
C ALA A 150 0.78 -13.14 -4.61
N ILE A 151 2.05 -12.81 -4.37
CA ILE A 151 2.52 -11.43 -4.44
C ILE A 151 2.87 -11.07 -5.88
N VAL A 152 2.33 -9.95 -6.36
CA VAL A 152 2.65 -9.39 -7.67
C VAL A 152 3.51 -8.16 -7.47
N ARG A 153 4.67 -8.15 -8.11
CA ARG A 153 5.64 -7.05 -8.09
C ARG A 153 5.97 -6.60 -9.51
N GLY A 154 6.08 -5.30 -9.72
CA GLY A 154 6.71 -4.74 -10.91
C GLY A 154 8.17 -5.19 -11.05
N GLN A 155 8.63 -5.34 -12.29
CA GLN A 155 10.06 -5.47 -12.56
C GLN A 155 10.76 -4.19 -12.11
N GLY A 156 11.84 -4.32 -11.33
CA GLY A 156 12.70 -3.22 -10.94
C GLY A 156 13.22 -2.45 -12.16
N LYS A 157 12.71 -1.21 -12.37
CA LYS A 157 13.14 -0.38 -13.51
C LYS A 157 14.53 0.25 -13.31
N SER A 158 15.08 0.20 -12.09
CA SER A 158 16.42 0.71 -11.76
C SER A 158 17.43 -0.43 -11.54
N LEU A 159 18.73 -0.12 -11.67
CA LEU A 159 19.82 -1.07 -11.40
C LEU A 159 19.78 -1.59 -9.96
N ALA A 160 19.44 -0.75 -8.98
CA ALA A 160 19.30 -1.17 -7.58
C ALA A 160 18.15 -2.17 -7.41
N ALA A 161 17.01 -1.93 -8.04
CA ALA A 161 15.85 -2.82 -7.97
C ALA A 161 16.04 -4.15 -8.72
N LYS A 162 17.07 -4.26 -9.58
CA LYS A 162 17.49 -5.52 -10.20
C LYS A 162 18.40 -6.37 -9.32
N PHE A 163 19.02 -5.79 -8.29
CA PHE A 163 19.84 -6.54 -7.32
C PHE A 163 19.00 -7.13 -6.17
N GLU A 164 17.74 -6.73 -6.03
CA GLU A 164 16.80 -7.21 -5.00
C GLU A 164 15.91 -8.37 -5.48
N ALA A 165 15.97 -8.75 -6.77
CA ALA A 165 15.20 -9.83 -7.38
C ALA A 165 16.07 -11.08 -7.60
#